data_AF-N1V2N1-F1
#
_entry.id   AF-N1V2N1-F1
#
_cell.length_a   1.000
_cell.length_b   1.000
_cell.length_c   1.000
_cell.angle_alpha   90.00
_cell.angle_beta   90.00
_cell.angle_gamma   90.00
#
_symmetry.space_group_name_H-M   'P 1'
#
loop_
_entity.id
_entity.type
_entity.pdbx_description
1 polymer ?
#
loop_
_entity_poly.entity_id
_entity_poly.type
_entity_poly.pdbx_seq_one_letter_code
_entity_poly.pdbx_strand_id
1 'polypeptide(L)'
;MTAILDQGQQQTLGEAVEVRFTPHGLPLAIRWRGRLWPVVAEPVHEVRRSDGPGVDAQDDVDGAALEVELWQLQVQATSITPLQNLELRQHPDGGWHVTHPSED
;
A
#
# COMPACT_ATOMS: atom_id res chain seq x y z
N MET A 1 23.38 0.98 -29.96
CA MET A 1 21.98 1.24 -29.56
C MET A 1 21.75 0.45 -28.29
N THR A 2 21.96 1.06 -27.14
CA THR A 2 21.81 0.42 -25.84
C THR A 2 20.40 0.73 -25.37
N ALA A 3 19.54 -0.30 -25.30
CA ALA A 3 18.27 -0.19 -24.62
C ALA A 3 18.57 0.08 -23.15
N ILE A 4 18.28 1.30 -22.70
CA ILE A 4 18.16 1.60 -21.29
C ILE A 4 16.92 0.82 -20.88
N LEU A 5 17.13 -0.37 -20.32
CA LEU A 5 16.09 -1.03 -19.54
C LEU A 5 15.88 -0.07 -18.36
N ASP A 6 14.87 0.78 -18.53
CA ASP A 6 14.18 1.52 -17.48
C ASP A 6 14.16 0.60 -16.28
N GLN A 7 15.05 0.87 -15.31
CA GLN A 7 15.26 0.02 -14.16
C GLN A 7 13.98 0.11 -13.37
N GLY A 8 13.09 -0.84 -13.67
CA GLY A 8 11.73 -0.92 -13.20
C GLY A 8 11.72 -0.58 -11.73
N GLN A 9 10.87 0.38 -11.38
CA GLN A 9 10.59 0.80 -10.02
C GLN A 9 10.68 -0.42 -9.11
N GLN A 10 11.80 -0.56 -8.40
CA GLN A 10 11.81 -1.33 -7.18
C GLN A 10 10.75 -0.61 -6.34
N GLN A 11 9.51 -1.11 -6.38
CA GLN A 11 8.43 -0.59 -5.57
C GLN A 11 8.90 -0.82 -4.15
N THR A 12 9.55 0.19 -3.58
CA THR A 12 10.17 0.17 -2.27
C THR A 12 9.19 -0.53 -1.38
N LEU A 13 9.55 -1.72 -0.89
CA LEU A 13 8.64 -2.53 -0.09
C LEU A 13 8.12 -1.60 0.99
N GLY A 14 6.84 -1.22 0.90
CA GLY A 14 6.28 -0.12 1.70
C GLY A 14 6.53 -0.37 3.18
N GLU A 15 6.53 0.65 4.01
CA GLU A 15 6.77 0.43 5.44
C GLU A 15 5.61 -0.39 6.04
N ALA A 16 5.91 -1.49 6.73
CA ALA A 16 4.86 -2.32 7.33
C ALA A 16 4.11 -1.54 8.42
N VAL A 17 2.78 -1.61 8.40
CA VAL A 17 1.92 -0.89 9.34
C VAL A 17 0.83 -1.79 9.91
N GLU A 18 0.40 -1.48 11.13
CA GLU A 18 -0.78 -2.11 11.72
C GLU A 18 -2.01 -1.24 11.41
N VAL A 19 -3.03 -1.84 10.80
CA VAL A 19 -4.28 -1.15 10.45
C VAL A 19 -5.39 -1.61 11.36
N ARG A 20 -6.16 -0.66 11.89
CA ARG A 20 -7.38 -0.93 12.65
C ARG A 20 -8.57 -0.75 11.74
N PHE A 21 -9.40 -1.77 11.65
CA PHE A 21 -10.63 -1.73 10.87
C PHE A 21 -11.85 -1.60 11.79
N THR A 22 -12.91 -1.00 11.25
CA THR A 22 -14.25 -1.08 11.82
C THR A 22 -14.79 -2.52 11.67
N PRO A 23 -15.87 -2.88 12.38
CA PRO A 23 -16.53 -4.18 12.18
C PRO A 23 -17.02 -4.43 10.75
N HIS A 24 -17.17 -3.37 9.95
CA HIS A 24 -17.57 -3.43 8.55
C HIS A 24 -16.39 -3.49 7.57
N GLY A 25 -15.15 -3.60 8.07
CA GLY A 25 -13.96 -3.69 7.23
C GLY A 25 -13.44 -2.34 6.70
N LEU A 26 -13.90 -1.21 7.25
CA LEU A 26 -13.37 0.10 6.86
C LEU A 26 -12.17 0.48 7.74
N PRO A 27 -11.06 0.99 7.18
CA PRO A 27 -9.92 1.43 7.96
C PRO A 27 -10.27 2.66 8.80
N LEU A 28 -9.93 2.60 10.09
CA LEU A 28 -10.23 3.64 11.10
C LEU A 28 -8.96 4.38 11.54
N ALA A 29 -7.86 3.66 11.66
CA ALA A 29 -6.57 4.24 12.05
C ALA A 29 -5.43 3.32 11.65
N ILE A 30 -4.26 3.90 11.43
CA ILE A 30 -3.01 3.15 11.22
C ILE A 30 -2.03 3.43 12.35
N ARG A 31 -1.25 2.43 12.74
CA ARG A 31 -0.07 2.62 13.59
C ARG A 31 1.16 2.60 12.70
N TRP A 32 1.78 3.77 12.58
CA TRP A 32 2.88 4.02 11.66
C TRP A 32 3.95 4.87 12.36
N ARG A 33 5.22 4.46 12.26
CA ARG A 33 6.37 5.07 12.95
C ARG A 33 6.15 5.25 14.46
N GLY A 34 5.56 4.24 15.10
CA GLY A 34 5.27 4.26 16.54
C GLY A 34 4.14 5.22 16.96
N ARG A 35 3.46 5.87 16.02
CA ARG A 35 2.35 6.80 16.29
C ARG A 35 1.04 6.28 15.72
N LEU A 36 -0.07 6.60 16.38
CA LEU A 36 -1.40 6.35 15.85
C LEU A 36 -1.81 7.51 14.94
N TRP A 37 -2.28 7.17 13.74
CA TRP A 37 -2.78 8.11 12.74
C TRP A 37 -4.24 7.73 12.43
N PRO A 38 -5.20 8.40 13.10
CA PRO A 38 -6.62 8.29 12.76
C PRO A 38 -6.89 8.68 11.31
N VAL A 39 -7.81 7.95 10.68
CA VAL A 39 -8.39 8.31 9.38
C VAL A 39 -9.37 9.46 9.60
N VAL A 40 -9.23 10.52 8.82
CA VAL A 40 -9.98 11.78 8.99
C VAL A 40 -10.86 12.14 7.79
N ALA A 41 -10.78 11.36 6.71
CA ALA A 41 -11.67 11.44 5.56
C ALA A 41 -12.21 10.04 5.22
N GLU A 42 -13.20 9.97 4.32
CA GLU A 42 -13.72 8.69 3.86
C GLU A 42 -12.61 7.89 3.14
N PRO A 43 -12.34 6.64 3.55
CA PRO A 43 -11.32 5.83 2.92
C PRO A 43 -11.78 5.36 1.55
N VAL A 44 -10.88 5.40 0.57
CA VAL A 44 -11.16 4.93 -0.80
C VAL A 44 -10.58 3.53 -0.96
N HIS A 45 -11.43 2.57 -1.33
CA HIS A 45 -11.04 1.19 -1.63
C HIS A 45 -10.90 1.01 -3.14
N GLU A 46 -9.77 0.49 -3.57
CA GLU A 46 -9.52 0.12 -4.96
C GLU A 46 -8.89 -1.27 -5.00
N VAL A 47 -9.41 -2.12 -5.87
CA VAL A 47 -8.74 -3.37 -6.23
C VAL A 47 -8.06 -3.14 -7.57
N ARG A 48 -6.73 -3.26 -7.59
CA ARG A 48 -5.96 -3.19 -8.83
C ARG A 48 -5.38 -4.54 -9.17
N ARG A 49 -5.40 -4.84 -10.46
CA ARG A 49 -4.67 -5.97 -11.01
C ARG A 49 -3.21 -5.54 -11.16
N SER A 50 -2.30 -6.18 -10.44
CA SER A 50 -0.87 -5.95 -10.63
C SER A 50 -0.32 -6.91 -11.68
N ASP A 51 0.13 -6.35 -12.79
CA ASP A 51 0.89 -7.06 -13.82
C ASP A 51 2.38 -7.08 -13.42
N GLY A 52 2.77 -8.04 -12.58
CA GLY A 52 4.17 -8.18 -12.14
C GLY A 52 4.59 -9.65 -12.11
N PRO A 53 5.86 -9.99 -12.44
CA PRO A 53 6.34 -11.36 -12.33
C PRO A 53 6.28 -11.78 -10.87
N GLY A 54 5.61 -12.91 -10.61
CA GLY A 54 5.52 -13.52 -9.28
C GLY A 54 6.91 -13.66 -8.67
N VAL A 55 7.03 -13.30 -7.40
CA VAL A 55 8.24 -13.48 -6.61
C VAL A 55 8.68 -14.95 -6.68
N ASP A 56 9.87 -15.19 -7.23
CA ASP A 56 10.61 -16.44 -7.26
C ASP A 56 9.80 -17.74 -7.42
N ALA A 57 9.51 -18.12 -8.66
CA ALA A 57 9.43 -19.54 -8.99
C ALA A 57 9.94 -19.79 -10.41
N GLN A 58 10.94 -20.64 -10.48
CA GLN A 58 11.43 -21.37 -11.64
C GLN A 58 10.38 -22.38 -12.15
N ASP A 59 9.09 -22.05 -12.03
CA ASP A 59 7.95 -22.88 -12.39
C ASP A 59 7.08 -22.07 -13.34
N ASP A 60 7.13 -22.47 -14.60
CA ASP A 60 6.32 -22.03 -15.72
C ASP A 60 4.84 -22.37 -15.42
N VAL A 61 4.18 -21.58 -14.57
CA VAL A 61 2.75 -21.69 -14.30
C VAL A 61 2.15 -20.31 -14.23
N ASP A 62 1.52 -19.91 -15.33
CA ASP A 62 0.55 -18.83 -15.52
C ASP A 62 0.85 -17.51 -14.79
N GLY A 63 1.11 -16.45 -15.56
CA GLY A 63 1.12 -15.05 -15.11
C GLY A 63 -0.24 -14.61 -14.58
N ALA A 64 -0.64 -15.17 -13.44
CA ALA A 64 -1.86 -14.88 -12.74
C ALA A 64 -1.73 -13.47 -12.19
N ALA A 65 -2.48 -12.56 -12.80
CA ALA A 65 -2.53 -11.20 -12.37
C ALA A 65 -3.07 -11.16 -10.94
N LEU A 66 -2.22 -10.76 -9.99
CA LEU A 66 -2.58 -10.70 -8.58
C LEU A 66 -3.52 -9.51 -8.40
N GLU A 67 -4.74 -9.76 -7.94
CA GLU A 67 -5.61 -8.70 -7.43
C GLU A 67 -5.00 -8.20 -6.12
N VAL A 68 -4.49 -6.98 -6.15
CA VAL A 68 -3.93 -6.32 -4.98
C VAL A 68 -5.01 -5.36 -4.44
N GLU A 69 -5.30 -5.50 -3.16
CA GLU A 69 -6.17 -4.56 -2.45
C GLU A 69 -5.37 -3.31 -2.07
N LEU A 70 -5.87 -2.15 -2.50
CA LEU A 70 -5.34 -0.84 -2.15
C LEU A 70 -6.38 0.00 -1.41
N TRP A 71 -5.89 0.74 -0.42
CA TRP A 71 -6.67 1.74 0.29
C TRP A 71 -5.98 3.09 0.21
N GLN A 72 -6.67 4.13 -0.25
CA GLN A 72 -6.21 5.50 -0.09
C GLN A 72 -6.83 6.08 1.17
N LEU A 73 -5.98 6.50 2.10
CA LEU A 73 -6.36 7.05 3.39
C LEU A 73 -5.83 8.46 3.54
N GLN A 74 -6.71 9.36 3.99
CA GLN A 74 -6.27 10.62 4.56
C GLN A 74 -6.23 10.49 6.08
N VAL A 75 -5.06 10.73 6.65
CA VAL A 75 -4.80 10.55 8.08
C VAL A 75 -4.20 11.80 8.71
N GLN A 76 -4.47 11.97 10.01
CA GLN A 76 -3.91 13.05 10.80
C GLN A 76 -3.66 12.59 12.23
N ALA A 77 -2.40 12.60 12.69
CA ALA A 77 -2.09 12.12 14.03
C ALA A 77 -2.62 13.04 15.15
N THR A 78 -2.62 14.37 14.92
CA THR A 78 -3.20 15.39 15.83
C THR A 78 -3.66 16.59 15.01
N SER A 79 -4.55 17.44 15.53
CA SER A 79 -5.06 18.61 14.80
C SER A 79 -3.98 19.60 14.32
N ILE A 80 -2.77 19.56 14.90
CA ILE A 80 -1.62 20.39 14.54
C ILE A 80 -0.66 19.74 13.53
N THR A 81 -0.81 18.44 13.25
CA THR A 81 0.04 17.76 12.26
C THR A 81 -0.55 17.96 10.87
N PRO A 82 0.27 18.10 9.82
CA PRO A 82 -0.24 18.14 8.46
C PRO A 82 -1.02 16.86 8.14
N LEU A 83 -2.05 17.00 7.31
CA LEU A 83 -2.77 15.87 6.73
C LEU A 83 -1.81 15.08 5.86
N GLN A 84 -1.84 13.75 5.99
CA GLN A 84 -1.07 12.86 5.14
C GLN A 84 -2.01 11.99 4.33
N ASN A 85 -1.75 11.92 3.03
CA ASN A 85 -2.41 10.99 2.14
C ASN A 85 -1.50 9.77 2.02
N LEU A 86 -2.01 8.61 2.41
CA LEU A 86 -1.26 7.37 2.45
C LEU A 86 -1.99 6.34 1.60
N GLU A 87 -1.24 5.61 0.80
CA GLU A 87 -1.73 4.44 0.10
C GLU A 87 -1.32 3.21 0.93
N LEU A 88 -2.27 2.37 1.27
CA LEU A 88 -1.99 1.08 1.88
C LEU A 88 -2.19 0.00 0.83
N ARG A 89 -1.25 -0.93 0.76
CA ARG A 89 -1.38 -2.15 -0.03
C ARG A 89 -1.38 -3.37 0.88
N GLN A 90 -2.22 -4.34 0.55
CA GLN A 90 -2.15 -5.64 1.20
C GLN A 90 -0.96 -6.42 0.64
N HIS A 91 -0.09 -6.90 1.52
CA HIS A 91 1.03 -7.76 1.15
C HIS A 91 0.58 -9.23 1.17
N PRO A 92 1.13 -10.11 0.31
CA PRO A 92 0.80 -11.54 0.29
C PRO A 92 1.04 -12.28 1.62
N ASP A 93 1.83 -11.73 2.55
CA ASP A 93 1.97 -12.30 3.91
C ASP A 93 0.76 -12.03 4.83
N GLY A 94 -0.22 -11.25 4.37
CA GLY A 94 -1.40 -10.84 5.13
C GLY A 94 -1.26 -9.51 5.86
N GLY A 95 -0.07 -8.91 5.88
CA GLY A 95 0.21 -7.58 6.42
C GLY A 95 -0.21 -6.43 5.50
N TRP A 96 -0.23 -5.21 6.07
CA TRP A 96 -0.47 -3.97 5.35
C TRP A 96 0.80 -3.15 5.28
N HIS A 97 1.09 -2.58 4.12
CA HIS A 97 2.27 -1.75 3.90
C HIS A 97 1.85 -0.40 3.35
N VAL A 98 2.44 0.67 3.90
CA VAL A 98 2.23 2.01 3.35
C VAL A 98 3.17 2.25 2.19
N THR A 99 2.59 2.52 1.02
CA THR A 99 3.28 3.08 -0.14
C THR A 99 3.11 4.58 -0.06
N HIS A 100 4.23 5.29 0.08
CA HIS A 100 4.18 6.74 -0.04
C HIS A 100 3.80 7.06 -1.49
N PRO A 101 2.75 7.86 -1.76
CA PRO A 101 2.70 8.54 -3.04
C PRO A 101 3.98 9.36 -3.11
N SER A 102 4.81 9.13 -4.13
CA SER A 102 6.04 9.88 -4.34
C SER A 102 5.75 11.37 -4.10
N GLU A 103 6.39 11.96 -3.09
CA GLU A 103 6.44 13.41 -3.00
C GLU A 103 7.25 13.87 -4.22
N ASP A 104 6.57 14.44 -5.20
CA ASP A 104 7.18 15.12 -6.35
C ASP A 104 7.88 16.41 -5.89
#